data_AF-D2Z447-F1
#
_entry.id   AF-D2Z447-F1
#
_cell.length_a   1.000
_cell.length_b   1.000
_cell.length_c   1.000
_cell.angle_alpha   90.00
_cell.angle_beta   90.00
_cell.angle_gamma   90.00
#
_symmetry.space_group_name_H-M   'P 1'
#
loop_
_entity.id
_entity.type
_entity.pdbx_description
1 polymer ?
#
loop_
_entity_poly.entity_id
_entity_poly.type
_entity_poly.pdbx_seq_one_letter_code
_entity_poly.pdbx_strand_id
1 'polypeptide(L)'
;MEVSIEYSYGVPVDELLRKLYSLRIDWVVIEKKKKKVVLHKERLISFMGMGLGDSPVEEVLKGKRFSSFEDIPQGEKVLFLDDKGGRIEGFDRESPDAPVTPSWWSVPLPIVKIDGGTELNEKAAALFGRLSLTAKEIKSLGEKGEALLSKGKKRVYLSEIEGPYYLVEDVSGEVSMAEDIGWWAAVGRALADRLRREGKDLVRRDRMSQAGADNELLPCRWENDLLGYLEIKDGGTAGSPSTGDE
;
A
#
# COMPACT_ATOMS: atom_id res chain seq x y z
N MET A 1 -4.33 -33.02 -20.17
CA MET A 1 -5.20 -33.71 -21.15
C MET A 1 -6.43 -32.82 -21.28
N GLU A 2 -6.44 -31.93 -22.27
CA GLU A 2 -7.55 -31.00 -22.49
C GLU A 2 -8.75 -31.79 -22.99
N VAL A 3 -9.86 -31.69 -22.26
CA VAL A 3 -11.16 -32.18 -22.72
C VAL A 3 -11.97 -30.95 -23.08
N SER A 4 -12.04 -30.63 -24.38
CA SER A 4 -12.92 -29.60 -24.91
C SER A 4 -14.34 -30.13 -24.93
N ILE A 5 -15.27 -29.38 -24.34
CA ILE A 5 -16.68 -29.73 -24.24
C ILE A 5 -17.49 -28.64 -24.92
N GLU A 6 -18.45 -28.99 -25.78
CA GLU A 6 -19.31 -28.04 -26.50
C GLU A 6 -20.40 -27.43 -25.60
N TYR A 7 -20.04 -26.75 -24.51
CA TYR A 7 -21.02 -26.14 -23.61
C TYR A 7 -20.70 -24.69 -23.27
N SER A 8 -21.59 -23.79 -23.64
CA SER A 8 -21.53 -22.40 -23.23
C SER A 8 -22.20 -22.19 -21.86
N TYR A 9 -21.94 -21.06 -21.22
CA TYR A 9 -22.61 -20.65 -19.98
C TYR A 9 -24.12 -20.35 -20.14
N GLY A 10 -24.69 -20.51 -21.34
CA GLY A 10 -26.13 -20.38 -21.61
C GLY A 10 -26.96 -21.60 -21.21
N VAL A 11 -26.32 -22.65 -20.68
CA VAL A 11 -27.01 -23.85 -20.19
C VAL A 11 -27.83 -23.55 -18.92
N PRO A 12 -28.93 -24.29 -18.69
CA PRO A 12 -29.64 -24.28 -17.41
C PRO A 12 -28.76 -24.72 -16.23
N VAL A 13 -29.10 -24.24 -15.03
CA VAL A 13 -28.39 -24.58 -13.79
C VAL A 13 -28.43 -26.09 -13.51
N ASP A 14 -29.57 -26.73 -13.77
CA ASP A 14 -29.75 -28.17 -13.52
C ASP A 14 -28.85 -29.02 -14.44
N GLU A 15 -28.75 -28.64 -15.71
CA GLU A 15 -27.93 -29.29 -16.71
C GLU A 15 -26.44 -29.12 -16.38
N LEU A 16 -26.02 -27.93 -15.94
CA LEU A 16 -24.67 -27.69 -15.46
C LEU A 16 -24.34 -28.55 -14.23
N LEU A 17 -25.25 -28.61 -13.26
CA LEU A 17 -25.05 -29.38 -12.05
C LEU A 17 -24.92 -30.89 -12.35
N ARG A 18 -25.77 -31.44 -13.23
CA ARG A 18 -25.67 -32.84 -13.68
C ARG A 18 -24.31 -33.15 -14.29
N LYS A 19 -23.75 -32.22 -15.07
CA LYS A 19 -22.42 -32.36 -15.68
C LYS A 19 -21.29 -32.32 -14.66
N LEU A 20 -21.37 -31.42 -13.68
CA LEU A 20 -20.39 -31.38 -12.59
C LEU A 20 -20.34 -32.72 -11.83
N TYR A 21 -21.52 -33.31 -11.55
CA TYR A 21 -21.59 -34.63 -10.94
C TYR A 21 -21.06 -35.76 -11.84
N SER A 22 -21.37 -35.74 -13.15
CA SER A 22 -20.87 -36.79 -14.07
C SER A 22 -19.36 -36.72 -14.26
N LEU A 23 -18.78 -35.52 -14.24
CA LEU A 23 -17.35 -35.26 -14.38
C LEU A 23 -16.59 -35.37 -13.05
N ARG A 24 -17.30 -35.51 -11.91
CA ARG A 24 -16.73 -35.48 -10.54
C ARG A 24 -15.91 -34.21 -10.29
N ILE A 25 -16.48 -33.07 -10.69
CA ILE A 25 -15.88 -31.73 -10.53
C ILE A 25 -16.75 -30.92 -9.59
N ASP A 26 -16.11 -30.27 -8.62
CA ASP A 26 -16.82 -29.53 -7.58
C ASP A 26 -16.86 -28.02 -7.84
N TRP A 27 -16.02 -27.54 -8.75
CA TRP A 27 -15.79 -26.13 -9.02
C TRP A 27 -16.01 -25.79 -10.49
N VAL A 28 -16.68 -24.66 -10.73
CA VAL A 28 -16.88 -24.10 -12.06
C VAL A 28 -16.49 -22.62 -12.09
N VAL A 29 -15.81 -22.21 -13.15
CA VAL A 29 -15.41 -20.84 -13.43
C VAL A 29 -16.09 -20.38 -14.71
N ILE A 30 -16.83 -19.28 -14.64
CA ILE A 30 -17.55 -18.72 -15.80
C ILE A 30 -16.82 -17.45 -16.26
N GLU A 31 -16.31 -17.47 -17.49
CA GLU A 31 -15.53 -16.40 -18.09
C GLU A 31 -16.39 -15.59 -19.08
N LYS A 32 -16.59 -14.29 -18.80
CA LYS A 32 -17.38 -13.41 -19.66
C LYS A 32 -16.73 -12.04 -19.82
N LYS A 33 -16.30 -11.70 -21.05
CA LYS A 33 -15.84 -10.34 -21.45
C LYS A 33 -14.95 -9.65 -20.38
N LYS A 34 -13.97 -10.39 -19.83
CA LYS A 34 -13.03 -10.00 -18.75
C LYS A 34 -13.51 -10.10 -17.30
N LYS A 35 -14.71 -10.58 -17.03
CA LYS A 35 -15.16 -10.96 -15.67
C LYS A 35 -15.09 -12.47 -15.54
N LYS A 36 -14.58 -12.93 -14.40
CA LYS A 36 -14.57 -14.35 -14.04
C LYS A 36 -15.40 -14.53 -12.77
N VAL A 37 -16.25 -15.54 -12.75
CA VAL A 37 -17.11 -15.87 -11.61
C VAL A 37 -16.81 -17.30 -11.19
N VAL A 38 -16.42 -17.48 -9.93
CA VAL A 38 -16.12 -18.79 -9.34
C VAL A 38 -17.35 -19.29 -8.58
N LEU A 39 -17.74 -20.54 -8.80
CA LEU A 39 -18.85 -21.19 -8.10
C LEU A 39 -18.48 -22.61 -7.70
N HIS A 40 -18.83 -22.96 -6.47
CA HIS A 40 -18.87 -24.35 -6.01
C HIS A 40 -20.21 -25.00 -6.37
N LYS A 41 -20.25 -26.30 -6.63
CA LYS A 41 -21.48 -27.06 -6.97
C LYS A 41 -22.60 -26.87 -5.94
N GLU A 42 -22.27 -26.76 -4.65
CA GLU A 42 -23.24 -26.51 -3.56
C GLU A 42 -24.00 -25.20 -3.75
N ARG A 43 -23.37 -24.22 -4.41
CA ARG A 43 -24.02 -22.96 -4.74
C ARG A 43 -25.07 -23.14 -5.85
N LEU A 44 -24.81 -24.01 -6.81
CA LEU A 44 -25.78 -24.38 -7.85
C LEU A 44 -26.94 -25.18 -7.25
N ILE A 45 -26.69 -26.06 -6.28
CA ILE A 45 -27.75 -26.74 -5.50
C ILE A 45 -28.64 -25.72 -4.79
N SER A 46 -28.05 -24.65 -4.24
CA SER A 46 -28.82 -23.57 -3.63
C SER A 46 -29.75 -22.88 -4.65
N PHE A 47 -29.30 -22.67 -5.89
CA PHE A 47 -30.14 -22.11 -6.96
C PHE A 47 -31.25 -23.07 -7.40
N MET A 48 -30.97 -24.38 -7.45
CA MET A 48 -31.99 -25.40 -7.65
C MET A 48 -33.08 -25.32 -6.57
N GLY A 49 -32.69 -25.21 -5.29
CA GLY A 49 -33.61 -25.04 -4.16
C GLY A 49 -34.44 -23.75 -4.20
N MET A 50 -33.97 -22.73 -4.92
CA MET A 50 -34.68 -21.47 -5.16
C MET A 50 -35.61 -21.51 -6.38
N GLY A 51 -35.75 -22.67 -7.06
CA GLY A 51 -36.56 -22.81 -8.27
C GLY A 51 -35.92 -22.22 -9.53
N LEU A 52 -34.62 -21.94 -9.53
CA LEU A 52 -33.88 -21.37 -10.66
C LEU A 52 -33.17 -22.45 -11.51
N GLY A 53 -33.62 -23.70 -11.42
CA GLY A 53 -32.98 -24.84 -12.09
C GLY A 53 -33.00 -24.77 -13.60
N ASP A 54 -34.15 -24.41 -14.16
CA ASP A 54 -34.35 -24.27 -15.62
C ASP A 54 -33.84 -22.93 -16.16
N SER A 55 -33.42 -22.02 -15.27
CA SER A 55 -32.90 -20.71 -15.68
C SER A 55 -31.48 -20.84 -16.21
N PRO A 56 -31.11 -20.09 -17.27
CA PRO A 56 -29.74 -20.05 -17.74
C PRO A 56 -28.82 -19.55 -16.63
N VAL A 57 -27.66 -20.20 -16.48
CA VAL A 57 -26.70 -19.84 -15.44
C VAL A 57 -26.34 -18.35 -15.53
N GLU A 58 -26.17 -17.80 -16.72
CA GLU A 58 -25.92 -16.37 -16.93
C GLU A 58 -26.95 -15.47 -16.21
N GLU A 59 -28.24 -15.79 -16.31
CA GLU A 59 -29.30 -14.96 -15.75
C GLU A 59 -29.32 -15.01 -14.23
N VAL A 60 -29.05 -16.20 -13.67
CA VAL A 60 -28.95 -16.41 -12.23
C VAL A 60 -27.77 -15.65 -11.63
N LEU A 61 -26.72 -15.41 -12.42
CA LEU A 61 -25.52 -14.69 -12.02
C LEU A 61 -25.58 -13.17 -12.26
N LYS A 62 -26.57 -12.66 -13.02
CA LYS A 62 -26.72 -11.20 -13.24
C LYS A 62 -26.91 -10.47 -11.90
N GLY A 63 -26.06 -9.49 -11.63
CA GLY A 63 -26.19 -8.60 -10.47
C GLY A 63 -25.76 -9.18 -9.12
N LYS A 64 -25.23 -10.41 -9.07
CA LYS A 64 -24.75 -11.04 -7.83
C LYS A 64 -23.22 -10.97 -7.73
N ARG A 65 -22.70 -10.73 -6.52
CA ARG A 65 -21.27 -10.86 -6.20
C ARG A 65 -20.96 -12.31 -5.86
N PHE A 66 -19.86 -12.84 -6.35
CA PHE A 66 -19.46 -14.22 -6.18
C PHE A 66 -18.02 -14.36 -5.71
N SER A 67 -17.71 -15.57 -5.27
CA SER A 67 -16.45 -16.04 -4.70
C SER A 67 -15.20 -15.67 -5.51
N SER A 68 -14.11 -15.52 -4.77
CA SER A 68 -12.76 -15.31 -5.33
C SER A 68 -12.14 -16.64 -5.77
N PHE A 69 -11.13 -16.59 -6.64
CA PHE A 69 -10.31 -17.76 -6.99
C PHE A 69 -9.57 -18.36 -5.79
N GLU A 70 -9.44 -17.59 -4.71
CA GLU A 70 -8.83 -18.04 -3.45
C GLU A 70 -9.58 -19.22 -2.81
N ASP A 71 -10.87 -19.39 -3.10
CA ASP A 71 -11.72 -20.43 -2.52
C ASP A 71 -11.46 -21.83 -3.11
N ILE A 72 -10.80 -21.93 -4.27
CA ILE A 72 -10.52 -23.22 -4.93
C ILE A 72 -9.25 -23.87 -4.33
N PRO A 73 -9.33 -25.11 -3.82
CA PRO A 73 -8.16 -25.84 -3.34
C PRO A 73 -7.17 -26.17 -4.47
N GLN A 74 -5.86 -26.23 -4.15
CA GLN A 74 -4.82 -26.62 -5.11
C GLN A 74 -4.99 -28.09 -5.57
N GLY A 75 -4.69 -28.33 -6.85
CA GLY A 75 -4.75 -29.65 -7.47
C GLY A 75 -6.18 -30.12 -7.80
N GLU A 76 -7.19 -29.29 -7.51
CA GLU A 76 -8.59 -29.60 -7.84
C GLU A 76 -8.86 -29.47 -9.32
N LYS A 77 -9.77 -30.29 -9.85
CA LYS A 77 -10.23 -30.10 -11.24
C LYS A 77 -11.28 -29.01 -11.27
N VAL A 78 -11.19 -28.11 -12.23
CA VAL A 78 -12.12 -26.99 -12.41
C VAL A 78 -12.67 -27.01 -13.83
N LEU A 79 -13.98 -26.83 -13.96
CA LEU A 79 -14.63 -26.62 -15.24
C LEU A 79 -14.65 -25.13 -15.57
N PHE A 80 -13.99 -24.72 -16.62
CA PHE A 80 -14.07 -23.36 -17.17
C PHE A 80 -15.14 -23.32 -18.26
N LEU A 81 -16.06 -22.36 -18.19
CA LEU A 81 -17.12 -22.13 -19.16
C LEU A 81 -17.00 -20.73 -19.73
N ASP A 82 -16.92 -20.63 -21.06
CA ASP A 82 -16.95 -19.37 -21.79
C ASP A 82 -18.08 -19.37 -22.85
N ASP A 83 -18.06 -18.39 -23.75
CA ASP A 83 -19.03 -18.26 -24.84
C ASP A 83 -18.81 -19.28 -25.97
N LYS A 84 -17.64 -19.92 -26.02
CA LYS A 84 -17.21 -20.86 -27.06
C LYS A 84 -17.29 -22.31 -26.61
N GLY A 85 -17.33 -22.58 -25.31
CA GLY A 85 -17.43 -23.93 -24.79
C GLY A 85 -16.94 -24.07 -23.34
N GLY A 86 -16.79 -25.33 -22.95
CA GLY A 86 -16.28 -25.73 -21.66
C GLY A 86 -14.93 -26.41 -21.80
N ARG A 87 -14.01 -26.15 -20.88
CA ARG A 87 -12.73 -26.86 -20.76
C ARG A 87 -12.50 -27.27 -19.31
N ILE A 88 -11.93 -28.46 -19.12
CA ILE A 88 -11.55 -28.94 -17.78
C ILE A 88 -10.05 -28.78 -17.63
N GLU A 89 -9.65 -28.04 -16.61
CA GLU A 89 -8.24 -27.85 -16.27
C GLU A 89 -8.00 -28.24 -14.81
N GLY A 90 -6.78 -28.67 -14.50
CA GLY A 90 -6.33 -28.79 -13.13
C GLY A 90 -6.07 -27.38 -12.60
N PHE A 91 -6.73 -27.02 -11.50
CA PHE A 91 -6.46 -25.81 -10.76
C PHE A 91 -5.26 -26.05 -9.85
N ASP A 92 -4.10 -26.03 -10.47
CA ASP A 92 -2.93 -25.61 -9.73
C ASP A 92 -3.02 -24.09 -9.63
N ARG A 93 -3.07 -23.57 -8.39
CA ARG A 93 -2.62 -22.18 -8.20
C ARG A 93 -1.24 -22.18 -8.81
N GLU A 94 -1.07 -21.53 -9.95
CA GLU A 94 0.23 -21.34 -10.56
C GLU A 94 1.18 -20.93 -9.44
N SER A 95 2.06 -21.85 -9.04
CA SER A 95 3.26 -21.43 -8.34
C SER A 95 4.00 -20.63 -9.41
N PRO A 96 4.34 -19.37 -9.12
CA PRO A 96 4.66 -18.39 -10.14
C PRO A 96 5.85 -18.89 -10.95
N ASP A 97 5.60 -19.32 -12.19
CA ASP A 97 6.60 -19.10 -13.23
C ASP A 97 6.86 -17.60 -13.18
N ALA A 98 8.13 -17.25 -12.89
CA ALA A 98 8.64 -15.96 -12.41
C ALA A 98 7.67 -14.81 -12.67
N PRO A 99 7.27 -14.02 -11.65
CA PRO A 99 6.30 -12.95 -11.83
C PRO A 99 6.68 -12.23 -13.11
N VAL A 100 5.81 -12.32 -14.12
CA VAL A 100 6.01 -11.58 -15.36
C VAL A 100 5.87 -10.14 -14.92
N THR A 101 7.01 -9.60 -14.49
CA THR A 101 7.14 -8.23 -14.10
C THR A 101 6.57 -7.45 -15.27
N PRO A 102 5.65 -6.52 -15.00
CA PRO A 102 4.99 -5.80 -16.07
C PRO A 102 6.04 -5.27 -17.04
N SER A 103 5.71 -5.14 -18.33
CA SER A 103 6.67 -4.64 -19.32
C SER A 103 7.28 -3.29 -18.94
N TRP A 104 6.58 -2.52 -18.09
CA TRP A 104 7.03 -1.26 -17.51
C TRP A 104 7.85 -1.39 -16.22
N TRP A 105 8.13 -2.57 -15.68
CA TRP A 105 8.91 -2.75 -14.44
C TRP A 105 10.35 -2.18 -14.56
N SER A 106 10.92 -2.25 -15.76
CA SER A 106 12.26 -1.76 -16.08
C SER A 106 12.29 -0.29 -16.51
N VAL A 107 11.21 0.47 -16.32
CA VAL A 107 11.20 1.92 -16.58
C VAL A 107 12.18 2.63 -15.63
N PRO A 108 12.69 3.81 -16.00
CA PRO A 108 13.66 4.57 -15.19
C PRO A 108 13.02 5.24 -13.95
N LEU A 109 11.92 4.69 -13.42
CA LEU A 109 11.28 5.14 -12.20
C LEU A 109 11.56 4.13 -11.07
N PRO A 110 11.76 4.60 -9.84
CA PRO A 110 11.91 3.72 -8.69
C PRO A 110 10.57 3.08 -8.30
N ILE A 111 10.42 1.78 -8.51
CA ILE A 111 9.19 1.03 -8.25
C ILE A 111 9.48 -0.11 -7.27
N VAL A 112 8.51 -0.36 -6.39
CA VAL A 112 8.49 -1.50 -5.48
C VAL A 112 7.23 -2.35 -5.70
N LYS A 113 7.37 -3.67 -5.63
CA LYS A 113 6.27 -4.62 -5.59
C LYS A 113 6.11 -5.14 -4.16
N ILE A 114 4.89 -5.11 -3.64
CA ILE A 114 4.53 -5.55 -2.28
C ILE A 114 3.48 -6.66 -2.38
N ASP A 115 3.95 -7.91 -2.27
CA ASP A 115 3.14 -9.11 -2.47
C ASP A 115 3.76 -10.28 -1.69
N GLY A 116 3.32 -10.49 -0.45
CA GLY A 116 3.96 -11.46 0.47
C GLY A 116 5.42 -11.14 0.86
N GLY A 117 5.97 -10.04 0.33
CA GLY A 117 7.35 -9.59 0.47
C GLY A 117 7.54 -8.22 -0.19
N THR A 118 8.79 -7.75 -0.28
CA THR A 118 9.13 -6.47 -0.92
C THR A 118 10.20 -6.71 -1.98
N GLU A 119 9.86 -6.44 -3.24
CA GLU A 119 10.77 -6.54 -4.38
C GLU A 119 10.97 -5.16 -5.00
N LEU A 120 12.22 -4.80 -5.30
CA LEU A 120 12.57 -3.51 -5.88
C LEU A 120 12.99 -3.70 -7.34
N ASN A 121 12.57 -2.78 -8.20
CA ASN A 121 13.11 -2.73 -9.55
C ASN A 121 14.56 -2.20 -9.53
N GLU A 122 15.26 -2.30 -10.65
CA GLU A 122 16.67 -1.90 -10.75
C GLU A 122 16.91 -0.47 -10.25
N LYS A 123 16.03 0.46 -10.64
CA LYS A 123 16.14 1.87 -10.26
C LYS A 123 15.93 2.08 -8.76
N ALA A 124 14.93 1.42 -8.17
CA ALA A 124 14.66 1.51 -6.74
C ALA A 124 15.76 0.85 -5.92
N ALA A 125 16.27 -0.31 -6.34
CA ALA A 125 17.40 -0.97 -5.70
C ALA A 125 18.66 -0.08 -5.72
N ALA A 126 18.93 0.62 -6.83
CA ALA A 126 20.06 1.55 -6.93
C ALA A 126 19.94 2.75 -5.98
N LEU A 127 18.73 3.30 -5.79
CA LEU A 127 18.51 4.51 -4.98
C LEU A 127 18.29 4.24 -3.48
N PHE A 128 17.63 3.13 -3.16
CA PHE A 128 17.18 2.81 -1.80
C PHE A 128 17.86 1.58 -1.21
N GLY A 129 18.61 0.81 -2.02
CA GLY A 129 19.26 -0.41 -1.58
C GLY A 129 18.24 -1.49 -1.22
N ARG A 130 18.07 -1.76 0.08
CA ARG A 130 17.04 -2.66 0.60
C ARG A 130 15.96 -1.87 1.29
N LEU A 131 14.72 -2.12 0.90
CA LEU A 131 13.53 -1.55 1.54
C LEU A 131 12.73 -2.67 2.18
N SER A 132 12.54 -2.61 3.49
CA SER A 132 11.73 -3.57 4.24
C SER A 132 10.54 -2.86 4.88
N LEU A 133 9.33 -3.33 4.58
CA LEU A 133 8.11 -2.85 5.21
C LEU A 133 7.64 -3.78 6.33
N THR A 134 7.11 -3.21 7.39
CA THR A 134 6.41 -3.95 8.45
C THR A 134 5.01 -4.32 8.02
N ALA A 135 4.41 -5.35 8.64
CA ALA A 135 3.03 -5.74 8.35
C ALA A 135 2.01 -4.58 8.52
N LYS A 136 2.25 -3.69 9.48
CA LYS A 136 1.41 -2.51 9.70
C LYS A 136 1.52 -1.49 8.55
N GLU A 137 2.74 -1.25 8.06
CA GLU A 137 2.97 -0.35 6.93
C GLU A 137 2.32 -0.91 5.65
N ILE A 138 2.51 -2.21 5.38
CA ILE A 138 1.88 -2.90 4.23
C ILE A 138 0.35 -2.80 4.31
N LYS A 139 -0.23 -3.08 5.48
CA LYS A 139 -1.67 -2.97 5.68
C LYS A 139 -2.19 -1.55 5.43
N SER A 140 -1.52 -0.54 6.00
CA SER A 140 -1.90 0.86 5.79
C SER A 140 -1.80 1.27 4.32
N LEU A 141 -0.78 0.77 3.61
CA LEU A 141 -0.57 1.05 2.20
C LEU A 141 -1.68 0.43 1.34
N GLY A 142 -2.10 -0.80 1.64
CA GLY A 142 -3.23 -1.45 0.95
C GLY A 142 -4.59 -0.79 1.23
N GLU A 143 -4.78 -0.15 2.39
CA GLU A 143 -6.03 0.56 2.72
C GLU A 143 -6.10 1.96 2.09
N LYS A 144 -4.97 2.67 2.01
CA LYS A 144 -4.91 4.08 1.60
C LYS A 144 -4.36 4.31 0.19
N GLY A 145 -3.66 3.33 -0.37
CA GLY A 145 -2.89 3.48 -1.60
C GLY A 145 -1.62 4.31 -1.44
N GLU A 146 -1.32 4.83 -0.24
CA GLU A 146 -0.15 5.68 0.01
C GLU A 146 0.36 5.55 1.45
N ALA A 147 1.66 5.79 1.63
CA ALA A 147 2.28 5.85 2.94
C ALA A 147 3.55 6.70 2.96
N LEU A 148 3.69 7.51 4.00
CA LEU A 148 4.95 8.16 4.36
C LEU A 148 5.66 7.32 5.43
N LEU A 149 6.84 6.82 5.08
CA LEU A 149 7.63 5.92 5.91
C LEU A 149 8.93 6.56 6.37
N SER A 150 9.42 6.09 7.52
CA SER A 150 10.70 6.49 8.08
C SER A 150 11.67 5.32 8.00
N LYS A 151 12.68 5.41 7.13
CA LYS A 151 13.67 4.36 6.89
C LYS A 151 15.06 4.89 7.20
N GLY A 152 15.49 4.69 8.44
CA GLY A 152 16.72 5.30 8.96
C GLY A 152 16.63 6.82 8.96
N LYS A 153 17.55 7.49 8.26
CA LYS A 153 17.55 8.95 8.08
C LYS A 153 16.70 9.45 6.91
N LYS A 154 16.16 8.54 6.09
CA LYS A 154 15.36 8.90 4.93
C LYS A 154 13.87 8.90 5.25
N ARG A 155 13.15 9.85 4.68
CA ARG A 155 11.70 9.84 4.57
C ARG A 155 11.35 9.35 3.19
N VAL A 156 10.58 8.27 3.14
CA VAL A 156 10.23 7.58 1.90
C VAL A 156 8.73 7.67 1.73
N TYR A 157 8.29 8.21 0.61
CA TYR A 157 6.88 8.23 0.24
C TYR A 157 6.61 7.10 -0.76
N LEU A 158 5.54 6.35 -0.51
CA LEU A 158 5.04 5.33 -1.41
C LEU A 158 3.64 5.69 -1.86
N SER A 159 3.39 5.54 -3.16
CA SER A 159 2.10 5.79 -3.79
C SER A 159 1.76 4.66 -4.77
N GLU A 160 0.51 4.22 -4.75
CA GLU A 160 0.03 3.10 -5.56
C GLU A 160 0.02 3.47 -7.04
N ILE A 161 0.56 2.56 -7.86
CA ILE A 161 0.45 2.63 -9.31
C ILE A 161 -0.70 1.74 -9.76
N GLU A 162 -0.59 0.44 -9.48
CA GLU A 162 -1.60 -0.57 -9.81
C GLU A 162 -1.34 -1.85 -9.00
N GLY A 163 -2.38 -2.39 -8.35
CA GLY A 163 -2.29 -3.70 -7.68
C GLY A 163 -1.18 -3.71 -6.62
N PRO A 164 -0.22 -4.65 -6.68
CA PRO A 164 0.86 -4.71 -5.69
C PRO A 164 2.01 -3.73 -5.97
N TYR A 165 1.92 -2.85 -6.97
CA TYR A 165 3.02 -2.00 -7.42
C TYR A 165 2.88 -0.56 -6.94
N TYR A 166 3.97 -0.03 -6.39
CA TYR A 166 4.03 1.30 -5.81
C TYR A 166 5.26 2.06 -6.33
N LEU A 167 5.11 3.36 -6.55
CA LEU A 167 6.22 4.27 -6.77
C LEU A 167 6.89 4.55 -5.42
N VAL A 168 8.22 4.68 -5.39
CA VAL A 168 8.96 5.00 -4.17
C VAL A 168 9.83 6.25 -4.34
N GLU A 169 9.56 7.27 -3.53
CA GLU A 169 10.19 8.58 -3.61
C GLU A 169 10.94 8.92 -2.31
N ASP A 170 12.13 9.52 -2.44
CA ASP A 170 12.88 10.06 -1.30
C ASP A 170 12.40 11.49 -1.08
N VAL A 171 11.56 11.68 -0.07
CA VAL A 171 10.95 12.97 0.27
C VAL A 171 11.60 13.61 1.50
N SER A 172 12.84 13.20 1.80
CA SER A 172 13.56 13.69 3.00
C SER A 172 13.75 15.20 2.97
N GLY A 173 14.00 15.78 1.79
CA GLY A 173 14.19 17.21 1.62
C GLY A 173 12.90 18.00 1.84
N GLU A 174 11.81 17.53 1.26
CA GLU A 174 10.47 18.11 1.35
C GLU A 174 9.97 18.07 2.79
N VAL A 175 10.12 16.94 3.47
CA VAL A 175 9.76 16.81 4.89
C VAL A 175 10.62 17.74 5.74
N SER A 176 11.95 17.77 5.53
CA SER A 176 12.83 18.67 6.28
C SER A 176 12.48 20.15 6.06
N MET A 177 12.09 20.52 4.83
CA MET A 177 11.69 21.88 4.50
C MET A 177 10.36 22.23 5.15
N ALA A 178 9.37 21.33 5.10
CA ALA A 178 8.08 21.51 5.76
C ALA A 178 8.25 21.65 7.29
N GLU A 179 9.12 20.85 7.90
CA GLU A 179 9.45 20.95 9.33
C GLU A 179 10.11 22.30 9.68
N ASP A 180 11.01 22.83 8.83
CA ASP A 180 11.64 24.16 9.04
C ASP A 180 10.63 25.29 8.85
N ILE A 181 9.77 25.22 7.83
CA ILE A 181 8.70 26.20 7.61
C ILE A 181 7.76 26.23 8.81
N GLY A 182 7.26 25.06 9.24
CA GLY A 182 6.39 24.96 10.41
C GLY A 182 7.06 25.52 11.67
N TRP A 183 8.35 25.22 11.86
CA TRP A 183 9.12 25.76 12.97
C TRP A 183 9.18 27.30 12.95
N TRP A 184 9.55 27.90 11.82
CA TRP A 184 9.63 29.36 11.71
C TRP A 184 8.28 30.05 11.75
N ALA A 185 7.22 29.37 11.33
CA ALA A 185 5.85 29.85 11.47
C ALA A 185 5.41 29.86 12.95
N ALA A 186 5.80 28.85 13.73
CA ALA A 186 5.54 28.78 15.16
C ALA A 186 6.38 29.77 16.00
N VAL A 187 7.65 29.97 15.64
CA VAL A 187 8.55 30.91 16.34
C VAL A 187 8.29 32.36 15.94
N GLY A 188 8.02 32.61 14.65
CA GLY A 188 8.03 33.93 14.05
C GLY A 188 9.45 34.42 13.76
N ARG A 189 9.85 34.39 12.49
CA ARG A 189 11.22 34.77 12.07
C ARG A 189 11.61 36.19 12.50
N ALA A 190 10.69 37.14 12.40
CA ALA A 190 10.91 38.51 12.85
C ALA A 190 11.15 38.64 14.36
N LEU A 191 10.49 37.81 15.18
CA LEU A 191 10.72 37.76 16.63
C LEU A 191 12.12 37.22 16.93
N ALA A 192 12.50 36.11 16.29
CA ALA A 192 13.82 35.53 16.43
C ALA A 192 14.93 36.52 16.04
N ASP A 193 14.75 37.25 14.94
CA ASP A 193 15.73 38.25 14.49
C ASP A 193 15.80 39.48 15.42
N ARG A 194 14.71 39.82 16.11
CA ARG A 194 14.74 40.85 17.17
C ARG A 194 15.55 40.37 18.37
N LEU A 195 15.25 39.17 18.89
CA LEU A 195 15.93 38.60 20.06
C LEU A 195 17.44 38.42 19.83
N ARG A 196 17.83 37.98 18.62
CA ARG A 196 19.26 37.89 18.25
C ARG A 196 19.95 39.25 18.24
N ARG A 197 19.27 40.31 17.78
CA ARG A 197 19.80 41.69 17.83
C ARG A 197 19.92 42.21 19.26
N GLU A 198 19.09 41.72 20.17
CA GLU A 198 19.17 41.98 21.62
C GLU A 198 20.27 41.14 22.31
N GLY A 199 21.06 40.38 21.55
CA GLY A 199 22.17 39.58 22.08
C GLY A 199 21.74 38.24 22.68
N LYS A 200 20.51 37.78 22.43
CA LYS A 200 20.04 36.47 22.89
C LYS A 200 20.49 35.37 21.94
N ASP A 201 20.86 34.22 22.50
CA ASP A 201 21.08 32.99 21.74
C ASP A 201 19.80 32.14 21.74
N LEU A 202 19.44 31.60 20.59
CA LEU A 202 18.18 30.90 20.35
C LEU A 202 18.45 29.45 19.96
N VAL A 203 18.03 28.51 20.79
CA VAL A 203 18.29 27.08 20.58
C VAL A 203 16.97 26.32 20.48
N ARG A 204 16.80 25.56 19.40
CA ARG A 204 15.68 24.62 19.26
C ARG A 204 15.93 23.39 20.14
N ARG A 205 14.92 23.01 20.93
CA ARG A 205 14.90 21.81 21.78
C ARG A 205 13.70 20.93 21.44
N ASP A 206 13.89 19.62 21.51
CA ASP A 206 12.81 18.66 21.27
C ASP A 206 12.01 18.40 22.55
N ARG A 207 12.62 18.60 23.73
CA ARG A 207 12.01 18.32 25.04
C ARG A 207 12.34 19.42 26.04
N MET A 208 11.40 19.70 26.96
CA MET A 208 11.63 20.66 28.05
C MET A 208 12.83 20.30 28.93
N SER A 209 13.08 19.01 29.15
CA SER A 209 14.20 18.54 29.98
C SER A 209 15.59 18.81 29.40
N GLN A 210 15.68 19.34 28.17
CA GLN A 210 16.95 19.70 27.52
C GLN A 210 17.34 21.16 27.74
N ALA A 211 16.47 21.94 28.39
CA ALA A 211 16.72 23.34 28.72
C ALA A 211 17.71 23.49 29.90
N GLY A 212 18.51 24.54 29.87
CA GLY A 212 19.22 25.01 31.07
C GLY A 212 18.22 25.47 32.13
N ALA A 213 18.53 25.22 33.41
CA ALA A 213 17.61 25.42 34.52
C ALA A 213 17.06 26.86 34.63
N ASP A 214 17.83 27.85 34.17
CA ASP A 214 17.52 29.28 34.28
C ASP A 214 17.15 29.94 32.93
N ASN A 215 17.03 29.17 31.86
CA ASN A 215 16.73 29.71 30.54
C ASN A 215 15.22 29.79 30.29
N GLU A 216 14.77 30.85 29.61
CA GLU A 216 13.38 30.95 29.19
C GLU A 216 13.09 29.92 28.10
N LEU A 217 11.98 29.19 28.26
CA LEU A 217 11.59 28.12 27.36
C LEU A 217 10.15 28.32 26.87
N LEU A 218 9.99 28.50 25.57
CA LEU A 218 8.68 28.73 24.95
C LEU A 218 8.26 27.52 24.11
N PRO A 219 7.07 26.94 24.32
CA PRO A 219 6.56 25.88 23.46
C PRO A 219 6.18 26.45 22.09
N CYS A 220 6.72 25.87 21.03
CA CYS A 220 6.43 26.27 19.66
C CYS A 220 5.40 25.32 19.05
N ARG A 221 4.23 25.87 18.70
CA ARG A 221 3.11 25.11 18.14
C ARG A 221 2.71 25.63 16.77
N TRP A 222 2.32 24.72 15.89
CA TRP A 222 1.71 25.03 14.61
C TRP A 222 0.45 24.16 14.43
N GLU A 223 -0.69 24.77 14.10
CA GLU A 223 -1.98 24.06 13.96
C GLU A 223 -2.34 23.10 15.12
N ASN A 224 -1.91 23.46 16.35
CA ASN A 224 -2.03 22.70 17.60
C ASN A 224 -1.00 21.59 17.83
N ASP A 225 -0.18 21.26 16.84
CA ASP A 225 0.92 20.32 16.99
C ASP A 225 2.14 20.99 17.64
N LEU A 226 2.72 20.30 18.62
CA LEU A 226 3.95 20.74 19.27
C LEU A 226 5.15 20.37 18.39
N LEU A 227 5.84 21.39 17.87
CA LEU A 227 7.02 21.22 17.02
C LEU A 227 8.34 21.20 17.79
N GLY A 228 8.29 21.60 19.06
CA GLY A 228 9.44 21.66 19.96
C GLY A 228 9.35 22.87 20.89
N TYR A 229 10.48 23.25 21.43
CA TYR A 229 10.63 24.33 22.39
C TYR A 229 11.76 25.27 21.94
N LEU A 230 11.51 26.58 22.01
CA LEU A 230 12.52 27.61 21.81
C LEU A 230 13.13 27.94 23.17
N GLU A 231 14.41 27.63 23.34
CA GLU A 231 15.22 28.07 24.48
C GLU A 231 15.86 29.41 24.13
N ILE A 232 15.63 30.42 24.98
CA ILE A 232 16.23 31.75 24.88
C ILE A 232 17.27 31.89 25.98
N LYS A 233 18.53 32.11 25.57
CA LYS A 233 19.65 32.29 26.48
C LYS A 233 20.17 33.72 26.39
N ASP A 234 20.68 34.23 27.50
CA ASP A 234 21.55 35.40 27.45
C ASP A 234 22.84 35.02 26.72
N GLY A 235 23.14 35.70 25.62
CA GLY A 235 24.39 35.51 24.91
C GLY A 235 25.54 35.93 25.83
N GLY A 236 26.39 34.97 26.21
CA GLY A 236 27.57 35.24 27.02
C GLY A 236 28.43 36.32 26.36
N THR A 237 28.67 37.42 27.06
CA THR A 237 29.65 38.43 26.69
C THR A 237 31.03 37.79 26.61
N ALA A 238 31.50 37.51 25.39
CA ALA A 238 32.90 37.22 25.16
C ALA A 238 33.72 38.49 25.46
N GLY A 239 34.37 38.50 26.62
CA GLY A 239 35.58 39.25 26.92
C GLY A 239 35.48 40.78 26.92
N SER A 240 35.27 41.37 28.10
CA SER A 240 35.85 42.69 28.37
C SER A 240 37.38 42.56 28.26
N PRO A 241 38.09 43.42 27.49
CA PRO A 241 39.53 43.45 27.54
C PRO A 241 39.95 43.86 28.94
N SER A 242 40.75 43.03 29.59
CA SER A 242 41.48 43.42 30.81
C SER A 242 42.33 44.63 30.45
N THR A 243 41.94 45.80 30.93
CA THR A 243 42.83 46.95 31.06
C THR A 243 44.01 46.48 31.90
N GLY A 244 45.18 46.34 31.25
CA GLY A 244 46.44 46.19 31.95
C GLY A 244 46.75 47.50 32.66
N ASP A 245 46.79 47.45 33.98
CA ASP A 245 47.36 48.49 34.81
C ASP A 245 48.88 48.55 34.61
N GLU A 246 49.39 49.78 34.62
CA GLU A 246 50.80 50.18 34.57
C GLU A 246 51.66 49.59 35.70
#